data_AF-A0A451CXE1-F1
#
_entry.id   AF-A0A451CXE1-F1
#
_cell.length_a   1.000
_cell.length_b   1.000
_cell.length_c   1.000
_cell.angle_alpha   90.00
_cell.angle_beta   90.00
_cell.angle_gamma   90.00
#
_symmetry.space_group_name_H-M   'P 1'
#
loop_
_entity.id
_entity.type
_entity.pdbx_description
1 polymer ?
#
loop_
_entity_poly.entity_id
_entity_poly.type
_entity_poly.pdbx_seq_one_letter_code
_entity_poly.pdbx_strand_id
1 'polypeptide(L)'
;MSRKFNFLYKSNNNQELNHINFMNFFLNKKKIFFRNLFSDFILLFEKKFSKFFYCNVNIQFIRSYIKYHHIYMKSLYIKYIGKQFMLRDCTDKCLILITQDLFIIFINYLFGHVNENTDEYCNYKNLTLHEIKILDLLLQKIFIICDLTFLSNISTSSINNCKYYSLNDFLFTRFIKFPYICFEFNIYIKNRINVLKIYIPNCIVEKFYK
;
A
#
# COMPACT_ATOMS: atom_id res chain seq x y z
N MET A 1 -23.45 -33.92 -30.35
CA MET A 1 -21.99 -34.00 -30.53
C MET A 1 -21.41 -32.60 -30.61
N SER A 2 -20.40 -32.34 -29.78
CA SER A 2 -19.76 -31.05 -29.48
C SER A 2 -18.97 -30.46 -30.65
N ARG A 3 -19.31 -29.24 -31.08
CA ARG A 3 -18.36 -28.38 -31.82
C ARG A 3 -17.43 -27.71 -30.80
N LYS A 4 -16.28 -28.33 -30.57
CA LYS A 4 -15.15 -27.75 -29.84
C LYS A 4 -14.67 -26.52 -30.61
N PHE A 5 -14.97 -25.33 -30.09
CA PHE A 5 -14.27 -24.11 -30.49
C PHE A 5 -12.83 -24.23 -30.00
N ASN A 6 -11.93 -24.55 -30.92
CA ASN A 6 -10.50 -24.32 -30.76
C ASN A 6 -10.24 -22.81 -30.81
N PHE A 7 -10.65 -22.08 -29.76
CA PHE A 7 -10.08 -20.76 -29.48
C PHE A 7 -8.72 -21.00 -28.83
N LEU A 8 -7.70 -21.13 -29.68
CA LEU A 8 -6.31 -20.95 -29.28
C LEU A 8 -6.20 -19.57 -28.62
N TYR A 9 -6.14 -19.58 -27.28
CA TYR A 9 -5.79 -18.43 -26.46
C TYR A 9 -4.37 -17.95 -26.84
N LYS A 10 -4.27 -17.10 -27.87
CA LYS A 10 -3.20 -16.12 -27.94
C LYS A 10 -3.56 -15.05 -26.92
N SER A 11 -2.98 -15.13 -25.72
CA SER A 11 -3.10 -14.08 -24.71
C SER A 11 -2.50 -12.78 -25.27
N ASN A 12 -3.36 -11.91 -25.77
CA ASN A 12 -2.97 -10.62 -26.31
C ASN A 12 -2.67 -9.67 -25.15
N ASN A 13 -1.41 -9.32 -24.93
CA ASN A 13 -0.99 -8.26 -23.99
C ASN A 13 -1.80 -6.95 -24.17
N ASN A 14 -2.28 -6.68 -25.39
CA ASN A 14 -3.15 -5.53 -25.70
C ASN A 14 -4.51 -5.57 -25.00
N GLN A 15 -5.10 -6.76 -24.79
CA GLN A 15 -6.38 -6.89 -24.09
C GLN A 15 -6.22 -6.63 -22.58
N GLU A 16 -5.12 -7.10 -21.98
CA GLU A 16 -4.79 -6.82 -20.58
C GLU A 16 -4.56 -5.32 -20.34
N LEU A 17 -3.80 -4.67 -21.21
CA LEU A 17 -3.56 -3.22 -21.15
C LEU A 17 -4.86 -2.42 -21.27
N ASN A 18 -5.74 -2.78 -22.21
CA ASN A 18 -7.03 -2.12 -22.39
C ASN A 18 -7.94 -2.28 -21.15
N HIS A 19 -7.96 -3.47 -20.54
CA HIS A 19 -8.71 -3.70 -19.31
C HIS A 19 -8.17 -2.86 -18.15
N ILE A 20 -6.85 -2.77 -17.98
CA ILE A 20 -6.24 -1.94 -16.93
C ILE A 20 -6.52 -0.45 -17.15
N ASN A 21 -6.44 0.02 -18.40
CA ASN A 21 -6.77 1.39 -18.74
C ASN A 21 -8.23 1.71 -18.41
N PHE A 22 -9.16 0.80 -18.73
CA PHE A 22 -10.57 0.92 -18.38
C PHE A 22 -10.79 0.96 -16.86
N MET A 23 -10.16 0.04 -16.12
CA MET A 23 -10.26 0.02 -14.66
C MET A 23 -9.68 1.28 -14.03
N ASN A 24 -8.54 1.78 -14.52
CA ASN A 24 -7.96 3.03 -14.05
C ASN A 24 -8.86 4.24 -14.34
N PHE A 25 -9.52 4.26 -15.51
CA PHE A 25 -10.52 5.27 -15.82
C PHE A 25 -11.71 5.21 -14.86
N PHE A 26 -12.23 4.01 -14.57
CA PHE A 26 -13.30 3.82 -13.60
C PHE A 26 -12.89 4.28 -12.20
N LEU A 27 -11.72 3.88 -11.72
CA LEU A 27 -11.18 4.27 -10.41
C LEU A 27 -10.97 5.79 -10.31
N ASN A 28 -10.50 6.43 -11.38
CA ASN A 28 -10.37 7.89 -11.43
C ASN A 28 -11.73 8.59 -11.29
N LYS A 29 -12.80 8.07 -11.93
CA LYS A 29 -14.16 8.59 -11.73
C LYS A 29 -14.65 8.42 -10.30
N LYS A 30 -14.21 7.38 -9.59
CA LYS A 30 -14.55 7.12 -8.18
C LYS A 30 -13.65 7.83 -7.17
N LYS A 31 -12.79 8.77 -7.60
CA LYS A 31 -11.87 9.48 -6.69
C LYS A 31 -12.55 10.15 -5.50
N ILE A 32 -13.70 10.80 -5.71
CA ILE A 32 -14.46 11.45 -4.63
C ILE A 32 -14.98 10.42 -3.63
N PHE A 33 -15.52 9.31 -4.12
CA PHE A 33 -15.99 8.22 -3.28
C PHE A 33 -14.85 7.71 -2.37
N PHE A 34 -13.68 7.42 -2.93
CA PHE A 34 -12.54 6.96 -2.14
C PHE A 34 -12.02 8.01 -1.17
N ARG A 35 -12.02 9.29 -1.56
CA ARG A 35 -11.65 10.37 -0.65
C ARG A 35 -12.56 10.39 0.59
N ASN A 36 -13.86 10.18 0.40
CA ASN A 36 -14.82 10.10 1.50
C ASN A 36 -14.62 8.83 2.32
N LEU A 37 -14.42 7.67 1.67
CA LEU A 37 -14.16 6.39 2.32
C LEU A 37 -12.94 6.45 3.26
N PHE A 38 -11.87 7.15 2.84
CA PHE A 38 -10.63 7.27 3.62
C PHE A 38 -10.61 8.47 4.57
N SER A 39 -11.71 9.22 4.72
CA SER A 39 -11.73 10.43 5.54
C SER A 39 -11.39 10.13 7.02
N ASP A 40 -12.04 9.13 7.63
CA ASP A 40 -11.76 8.73 9.01
C ASP A 40 -10.35 8.16 9.18
N PHE A 41 -9.87 7.42 8.17
CA PHE A 41 -8.49 6.92 8.13
C PHE A 41 -7.49 8.07 8.18
N ILE A 42 -7.68 9.09 7.34
CA ILE A 42 -6.84 10.28 7.26
C ILE A 42 -6.83 10.99 8.62
N LEU A 43 -8.01 11.32 9.15
CA LEU A 43 -8.13 12.05 10.42
C LEU A 43 -7.48 11.32 11.60
N LEU A 44 -7.71 10.01 11.73
CA LEU A 44 -7.13 9.22 12.81
C LEU A 44 -5.63 9.03 12.66
N PHE A 45 -5.14 8.91 11.43
CA PHE A 45 -3.71 8.86 11.13
C PHE A 45 -3.03 10.17 11.54
N GLU A 46 -3.52 11.31 11.08
CA GLU A 46 -2.98 12.63 11.44
C GLU A 46 -2.94 12.83 12.95
N LYS A 47 -4.04 12.52 13.64
CA LYS A 47 -4.12 12.66 15.09
C LYS A 47 -3.10 11.79 15.82
N LYS A 48 -2.99 10.50 15.46
CA LYS A 48 -2.08 9.56 16.14
C LYS A 48 -0.62 9.85 15.83
N PHE A 49 -0.29 10.13 14.58
CA PHE A 49 1.09 10.37 14.17
C PHE A 49 1.56 11.77 14.55
N SER A 50 0.72 12.80 14.54
CA SER A 50 1.11 14.13 15.04
C SER A 50 1.47 14.08 16.52
N LYS A 51 0.68 13.33 17.31
CA LYS A 51 1.00 13.10 18.72
C LYS A 51 2.33 12.35 18.89
N PHE A 52 2.59 11.34 18.06
CA PHE A 52 3.81 10.55 18.13
C PHE A 52 5.06 11.37 17.74
N PHE A 53 4.99 12.11 16.64
CA PHE A 53 6.10 12.90 16.11
C PHE A 53 6.23 14.28 16.75
N TYR A 54 5.34 14.64 17.69
CA TYR A 54 5.30 15.95 18.33
C TYR A 54 5.37 17.13 17.31
N CYS A 55 4.78 16.93 16.13
CA CYS A 55 4.72 17.91 15.05
C CYS A 55 3.49 17.67 14.17
N ASN A 56 3.14 18.64 13.31
CA ASN A 56 2.03 18.45 12.38
C ASN A 56 2.37 17.37 11.34
N VAL A 57 1.52 16.35 11.30
CA VAL A 57 1.51 15.31 10.26
C VAL A 57 0.22 15.45 9.49
N ASN A 58 0.33 15.65 8.18
CA ASN A 58 -0.81 15.70 7.26
C ASN A 58 -0.74 14.50 6.32
N ILE A 59 -1.87 13.86 6.03
CA ILE A 59 -1.94 12.77 5.06
C ILE A 59 -3.04 13.03 4.03
N GLN A 60 -2.67 12.93 2.75
CA GLN A 60 -3.58 13.19 1.65
C GLN A 60 -3.75 11.95 0.78
N PHE A 61 -5.00 11.53 0.55
CA PHE A 61 -5.32 10.56 -0.50
C PHE A 61 -5.08 11.17 -1.88
N ILE A 62 -4.24 10.52 -2.70
CA ILE A 62 -3.85 11.01 -4.01
C ILE A 62 -4.71 10.39 -5.11
N ARG A 63 -4.72 9.05 -5.17
CA ARG A 63 -5.40 8.28 -6.22
C ARG A 63 -5.52 6.80 -5.88
N SER A 64 -6.42 6.14 -6.59
CA SER A 64 -6.58 4.69 -6.67
C SER A 64 -6.29 4.22 -8.09
N TYR A 65 -5.49 3.17 -8.27
CA TYR A 65 -5.13 2.66 -9.60
C TYR A 65 -4.68 1.21 -9.58
N ILE A 66 -4.88 0.51 -10.68
CA ILE A 66 -4.25 -0.77 -11.00
C ILE A 66 -2.93 -0.47 -11.69
N LYS A 67 -1.84 -0.95 -11.10
CA LYS A 67 -0.51 -0.74 -11.64
C LYS A 67 -0.09 -1.94 -12.48
N TYR A 68 -0.03 -1.75 -13.80
CA TYR A 68 0.62 -2.70 -14.69
C TYR A 68 2.12 -2.50 -14.63
N HIS A 69 2.89 -3.57 -14.41
CA HIS A 69 4.34 -3.49 -14.43
C HIS A 69 4.95 -4.38 -15.50
N HIS A 70 5.61 -3.73 -16.44
CA HIS A 70 6.68 -4.34 -17.21
C HIS A 70 7.85 -4.66 -16.26
N ILE A 71 8.45 -5.83 -16.42
CA ILE A 71 9.48 -6.45 -15.56
C ILE A 71 10.71 -5.54 -15.27
N TYR A 72 10.88 -4.43 -15.99
CA TYR A 72 12.07 -3.56 -15.93
C TYR A 72 12.00 -2.35 -14.97
N MET A 73 10.92 -2.16 -14.20
CA MET A 73 10.74 -1.00 -13.31
C MET A 73 11.20 -1.25 -11.85
N LYS A 74 12.28 -2.03 -11.65
CA LYS A 74 12.79 -2.41 -10.33
C LYS A 74 13.24 -1.21 -9.49
N SER A 75 13.86 -0.21 -10.11
CA SER A 75 14.44 0.97 -9.44
C SER A 75 13.41 1.86 -8.71
N LEU A 76 12.19 1.98 -9.25
CA LEU A 76 11.12 2.79 -8.64
C LEU A 76 10.63 2.25 -7.28
N TYR A 77 10.95 1.00 -6.97
CA TYR A 77 10.43 0.29 -5.81
C TYR A 77 11.43 0.04 -4.70
N ILE A 78 12.71 0.24 -4.98
CA ILE A 78 13.77 0.14 -3.97
C ILE A 78 13.52 1.11 -2.81
N LYS A 79 12.81 2.21 -3.08
CA LYS A 79 12.43 3.23 -2.08
C LYS A 79 11.37 2.78 -1.08
N TYR A 80 10.76 1.60 -1.24
CA TYR A 80 9.64 1.16 -0.41
C TYR A 80 9.98 -0.09 0.41
N ILE A 81 9.42 -0.14 1.61
CA ILE A 81 9.44 -1.30 2.50
C ILE A 81 8.04 -1.53 3.05
N GLY A 82 7.72 -2.76 3.43
CA GLY A 82 6.39 -3.03 3.96
C GLY A 82 6.14 -4.48 4.33
N LYS A 83 4.84 -4.80 4.45
CA LYS A 83 4.37 -6.07 5.01
C LYS A 83 3.10 -6.53 4.33
N GLN A 84 3.03 -7.84 4.06
CA GLN A 84 1.78 -8.44 3.61
C GLN A 84 0.83 -8.64 4.78
N PHE A 85 -0.45 -8.60 4.49
CA PHE A 85 -1.48 -8.87 5.47
C PHE A 85 -2.67 -9.57 4.81
N MET A 86 -3.44 -10.34 5.56
CA MET A 86 -4.66 -10.98 5.08
C MET A 86 -5.86 -10.36 5.79
N LEU A 87 -6.96 -10.20 5.07
CA LEU A 87 -8.26 -9.92 5.66
C LEU A 87 -8.92 -11.25 6.05
N ARG A 88 -9.74 -11.26 7.09
CA ARG A 88 -10.48 -12.47 7.52
C ARG A 88 -11.28 -13.01 6.33
N ASP A 89 -11.37 -14.32 6.17
CA ASP A 89 -12.15 -14.96 5.09
C ASP A 89 -11.74 -14.57 3.65
N CYS A 90 -10.53 -14.02 3.47
CA CYS A 90 -9.94 -13.80 2.16
C CYS A 90 -8.65 -14.61 1.99
N THR A 91 -8.56 -15.36 0.89
CA THR A 91 -7.36 -16.13 0.53
C THR A 91 -6.25 -15.25 -0.04
N ASP A 92 -6.61 -14.09 -0.58
CA ASP A 92 -5.66 -13.18 -1.21
C ASP A 92 -5.00 -12.25 -0.20
N LYS A 93 -3.70 -12.05 -0.39
CA LYS A 93 -2.87 -11.22 0.49
C LYS A 93 -2.92 -9.77 0.05
N CYS A 94 -3.26 -8.89 0.96
CA CYS A 94 -3.05 -7.46 0.80
C CYS A 94 -1.58 -7.10 1.09
N LEU A 95 -1.17 -5.89 0.70
CA LEU A 95 0.18 -5.38 0.95
C LEU A 95 0.11 -3.91 1.36
N ILE A 96 0.83 -3.57 2.43
CA ILE A 96 1.10 -2.17 2.79
C ILE A 96 2.57 -1.86 2.50
N LEU A 97 2.83 -0.69 1.94
CA LEU A 97 4.18 -0.18 1.67
C LEU A 97 4.29 1.26 2.13
N ILE A 98 5.43 1.60 2.72
CA ILE A 98 5.83 2.97 3.04
C ILE A 98 7.17 3.27 2.41
N THR A 99 7.48 4.55 2.19
CA THR A 99 8.84 4.97 1.84
C THR A 99 9.81 4.63 2.96
N GLN A 100 11.03 4.20 2.61
CA GLN A 100 12.11 3.97 3.56
C GLN A 100 12.39 5.23 4.40
N ASP A 101 12.28 6.41 3.78
CA ASP A 101 12.42 7.71 4.47
C ASP A 101 11.44 7.88 5.64
N LEU A 102 10.19 7.42 5.49
CA LEU A 102 9.20 7.49 6.57
C LEU A 102 9.62 6.63 7.75
N PHE A 103 10.17 5.46 7.46
CA PHE A 103 10.65 4.53 8.47
C PHE A 103 11.89 5.06 9.19
N ILE A 104 12.82 5.68 8.48
CA ILE A 104 13.99 6.34 9.07
C ILE A 104 13.54 7.48 9.99
N ILE A 105 12.60 8.33 9.54
CA ILE A 105 12.01 9.37 10.39
C ILE A 105 11.41 8.74 11.66
N PHE A 106 10.66 7.64 11.53
CA PHE A 106 10.07 6.95 12.67
C PHE A 106 11.12 6.43 13.67
N ILE A 107 12.20 5.80 13.20
CA ILE A 107 13.32 5.36 14.05
C ILE A 107 13.95 6.55 14.78
N ASN A 108 14.28 7.62 14.07
CA ASN A 108 14.97 8.77 14.66
C ASN A 108 14.15 9.38 15.80
N TYR A 109 12.84 9.50 15.61
CA TYR A 109 11.95 9.96 16.67
C TYR A 109 11.86 9.00 17.86
N LEU A 110 11.86 7.67 17.64
CA LEU A 110 11.88 6.71 18.74
C LEU A 110 13.12 6.84 19.64
N PHE A 111 14.26 7.19 19.04
CA PHE A 111 15.53 7.35 19.75
C PHE A 111 15.82 8.79 20.18
N GLY A 112 14.85 9.72 20.06
CA GLY A 112 14.99 11.10 20.52
C GLY A 112 15.78 12.03 19.59
N HIS A 113 16.16 11.57 18.40
CA HIS A 113 16.83 12.37 17.38
C HIS A 113 15.80 13.16 16.56
N VAL A 114 15.33 14.28 17.10
CA VAL A 114 14.25 15.09 16.51
C VAL A 114 14.70 15.90 15.29
N ASN A 115 16.01 16.18 15.16
CA ASN A 115 16.51 17.29 14.33
C ASN A 115 17.84 17.04 13.61
N GLU A 116 18.19 15.81 13.31
CA GLU A 116 19.36 15.60 12.46
C GLU A 116 18.95 15.67 11.00
N ASN A 117 19.65 16.50 10.25
CA ASN A 117 19.82 16.36 8.81
C ASN A 117 20.21 14.92 8.56
N THR A 118 19.24 14.01 8.45
CA THR A 118 19.50 12.73 7.84
C THR A 118 19.66 13.09 6.38
N ASP A 119 20.90 13.41 6.00
CA ASP A 119 21.38 13.18 4.66
C ASP A 119 20.76 11.87 4.20
N GLU A 120 20.20 11.87 2.99
CA GLU A 120 19.47 10.75 2.39
C GLU A 120 20.17 9.44 2.75
N TYR A 121 19.73 8.78 3.83
CA TYR A 121 20.29 7.52 4.26
C TYR A 121 19.63 6.46 3.38
N CYS A 122 19.91 6.56 2.06
CA CYS A 122 19.70 5.52 1.07
C CYS A 122 20.73 4.42 1.29
N ASN A 123 20.88 3.94 2.53
CA ASN A 123 21.59 2.70 2.74
C ASN A 123 20.60 1.60 2.37
N TYR A 124 20.76 1.09 1.14
CA TYR A 124 20.09 -0.10 0.59
C TYR A 124 20.40 -1.40 1.36
N LYS A 125 20.84 -1.29 2.62
CA LYS A 125 21.17 -2.42 3.48
C LYS A 125 19.90 -3.11 3.92
N ASN A 126 19.98 -4.43 4.02
CA ASN A 126 18.92 -5.23 4.62
C ASN A 126 18.71 -4.75 6.06
N LEU A 127 17.44 -4.61 6.45
CA LEU A 127 17.07 -4.26 7.82
C LEU A 127 17.60 -5.31 8.80
N THR A 128 18.16 -4.84 9.92
CA THR A 128 18.51 -5.65 11.08
C THR A 128 17.25 -6.22 11.75
N LEU A 129 17.41 -7.26 12.58
CA LEU A 129 16.30 -7.85 13.34
C LEU A 129 15.59 -6.82 14.25
N HIS A 130 16.33 -5.85 14.79
CA HIS A 130 15.76 -4.78 15.61
C HIS A 130 14.95 -3.79 14.77
N GLU A 131 15.49 -3.36 13.63
CA GLU A 131 14.77 -2.49 12.69
C GLU A 131 13.51 -3.17 12.16
N ILE A 132 13.55 -4.48 11.90
CA ILE A 132 12.36 -5.26 11.52
C ILE A 132 11.28 -5.18 12.60
N LYS A 133 11.63 -5.35 13.88
CA LYS A 133 10.67 -5.23 14.99
C LYS A 133 10.10 -3.81 15.10
N ILE A 134 10.91 -2.78 14.87
CA ILE A 134 10.45 -1.38 14.89
C ILE A 134 9.52 -1.09 13.72
N LEU A 135 9.87 -1.55 12.51
CA LEU A 135 9.02 -1.45 11.32
C LEU A 135 7.67 -2.11 11.60
N ASP A 136 7.70 -3.22 12.32
CA ASP A 136 6.52 -3.94 12.70
C ASP A 136 5.55 -3.14 13.56
N LEU A 137 6.08 -2.46 14.58
CA LEU A 137 5.29 -1.59 15.45
C LEU A 137 4.69 -0.42 14.66
N LEU A 138 5.47 0.15 13.72
CA LEU A 138 4.97 1.20 12.82
C LEU A 138 3.81 0.69 11.97
N LEU A 139 3.99 -0.43 11.27
CA LEU A 139 2.96 -0.98 10.39
C LEU A 139 1.74 -1.46 11.18
N GLN A 140 1.91 -2.05 12.36
CA GLN A 140 0.80 -2.39 13.26
C GLN A 140 -0.02 -1.17 13.66
N LYS A 141 0.63 -0.03 13.98
CA LYS A 141 -0.10 1.22 14.26
C LYS A 141 -0.94 1.65 13.06
N ILE A 142 -0.42 1.52 11.83
CA ILE A 142 -1.17 1.85 10.61
C ILE A 142 -2.33 0.86 10.40
N PHE A 143 -2.09 -0.45 10.57
CA PHE A 143 -3.13 -1.47 10.43
C PHE A 143 -4.28 -1.28 11.40
N ILE A 144 -4.00 -0.97 12.66
CA ILE A 144 -5.05 -0.66 13.64
C ILE A 144 -5.92 0.51 13.16
N ILE A 145 -5.34 1.52 12.50
CA ILE A 145 -6.12 2.62 11.95
C ILE A 145 -6.96 2.13 10.76
N CYS A 146 -6.41 1.31 9.86
CA CYS A 146 -7.18 0.72 8.77
C CYS A 146 -8.39 -0.08 9.29
N ASP A 147 -8.18 -0.96 10.28
CA ASP A 147 -9.21 -1.82 10.87
C ASP A 147 -10.31 -1.03 11.57
N LEU A 148 -9.97 0.08 12.23
CA LEU A 148 -10.93 0.96 12.88
C LEU A 148 -11.70 1.88 11.90
N THR A 149 -11.34 1.88 10.60
CA THR A 149 -11.88 2.85 9.63
C THR A 149 -12.44 2.15 8.39
N PHE A 150 -11.81 2.30 7.23
CA PHE A 150 -12.40 1.83 5.98
C PHE A 150 -12.50 0.30 5.90
N LEU A 151 -11.70 -0.46 6.68
CA LEU A 151 -11.81 -1.91 6.73
C LEU A 151 -12.91 -2.42 7.66
N SER A 152 -13.35 -1.66 8.67
CA SER A 152 -14.50 -2.07 9.50
C SER A 152 -15.79 -2.13 8.68
N ASN A 153 -15.85 -1.37 7.59
CA ASN A 153 -16.98 -1.37 6.66
C ASN A 153 -17.06 -2.64 5.80
N ILE A 154 -16.04 -3.51 5.83
CA ILE A 154 -16.09 -4.83 5.19
C ILE A 154 -16.20 -5.89 6.28
N SER A 155 -17.07 -6.89 6.07
CA SER A 155 -17.30 -8.02 6.98
C SER A 155 -16.05 -8.86 7.34
N THR A 156 -14.92 -8.62 6.65
CA THR A 156 -13.64 -9.35 6.74
C THR A 156 -12.60 -8.67 7.64
N SER A 157 -13.04 -7.88 8.62
CA SER A 157 -12.28 -6.79 9.25
C SER A 157 -11.05 -7.15 10.10
N SER A 158 -10.75 -8.42 10.39
CA SER A 158 -9.55 -8.74 11.18
C SER A 158 -8.33 -8.95 10.30
N ILE A 159 -7.30 -8.11 10.46
CA ILE A 159 -6.02 -8.29 9.79
C ILE A 159 -5.18 -9.40 10.44
N ASN A 160 -4.78 -10.39 9.63
CA ASN A 160 -3.72 -11.33 9.97
C ASN A 160 -2.38 -10.87 9.38
N ASN A 161 -1.44 -10.56 10.27
CA ASN A 161 -0.10 -10.08 9.91
C ASN A 161 0.76 -11.21 9.33
N CYS A 162 1.29 -11.04 8.11
CA CYS A 162 2.20 -12.00 7.46
C CYS A 162 3.69 -11.57 7.61
N LYS A 163 4.63 -12.18 6.88
CA LYS A 163 6.06 -11.79 6.91
C LYS A 163 6.32 -10.43 6.21
N TYR A 164 7.41 -9.76 6.59
CA TYR A 164 7.91 -8.55 5.92
C TYR A 164 8.52 -8.88 4.58
N TYR A 165 8.53 -7.87 3.71
CA TYR A 165 9.17 -7.99 2.43
C TYR A 165 9.85 -6.68 2.02
N SER A 166 11.13 -6.75 1.69
CA SER A 166 11.72 -5.84 0.71
C SER A 166 11.16 -6.19 -0.66
N LEU A 167 10.90 -5.20 -1.50
CA LEU A 167 10.40 -5.44 -2.85
C LEU A 167 11.49 -6.07 -3.71
N ASN A 168 11.50 -7.40 -3.74
CA ASN A 168 12.31 -8.21 -4.63
C ASN A 168 11.47 -8.71 -5.83
N ASP A 169 12.14 -9.09 -6.91
CA ASP A 169 11.56 -9.49 -8.21
C ASP A 169 10.39 -10.49 -8.10
N PHE A 170 10.41 -11.38 -7.10
CA PHE A 170 9.37 -12.39 -6.88
C PHE A 170 8.00 -11.82 -6.49
N LEU A 171 7.93 -10.73 -5.72
CA LEU A 171 6.65 -10.15 -5.31
C LEU A 171 5.91 -9.51 -6.49
N PHE A 172 6.66 -8.94 -7.43
CA PHE A 172 6.12 -8.35 -8.66
C PHE A 172 5.29 -9.36 -9.45
N THR A 173 5.79 -10.58 -9.60
CA THR A 173 5.09 -11.62 -10.40
C THR A 173 3.70 -11.96 -9.84
N ARG A 174 3.47 -11.82 -8.53
CA ARG A 174 2.16 -12.05 -7.91
C ARG A 174 1.19 -10.89 -8.11
N PHE A 175 1.67 -9.65 -8.09
CA PHE A 175 0.86 -8.46 -8.40
C PHE A 175 0.53 -8.32 -9.89
N ILE A 176 1.31 -8.95 -10.77
CA ILE A 176 1.05 -8.96 -12.21
C ILE A 176 -0.11 -9.91 -12.57
N LYS A 177 -0.31 -11.00 -11.81
CA LYS A 177 -1.29 -12.05 -12.15
C LYS A 177 -2.72 -11.81 -11.65
N PHE A 178 -2.93 -10.95 -10.66
CA PHE A 178 -4.24 -10.68 -10.07
C PHE A 178 -4.52 -9.17 -10.05
N PRO A 179 -5.76 -8.72 -10.31
CA PRO A 179 -6.08 -7.30 -10.30
C PRO A 179 -6.04 -6.76 -8.85
N TYR A 180 -4.93 -6.14 -8.47
CA TYR A 180 -4.81 -5.37 -7.23
C TYR A 180 -5.08 -3.90 -7.51
N ILE A 181 -5.81 -3.26 -6.61
CA ILE A 181 -5.99 -1.81 -6.58
C ILE A 181 -5.03 -1.23 -5.54
N CYS A 182 -4.19 -0.30 -5.99
CA CYS A 182 -3.30 0.49 -5.16
C CYS A 182 -4.01 1.78 -4.74
N PHE A 183 -4.08 2.02 -3.44
CA PHE A 183 -4.43 3.31 -2.85
C PHE A 183 -3.16 4.03 -2.43
N GLU A 184 -2.91 5.20 -3.02
CA GLU A 184 -1.68 5.98 -2.80
C GLU A 184 -2.00 7.24 -1.97
N PHE A 185 -1.24 7.42 -0.90
CA PHE A 185 -1.34 8.54 0.03
C PHE A 185 0.01 9.24 0.15
N ASN A 186 0.00 10.57 0.21
CA ASN A 186 1.17 11.34 0.61
C ASN A 186 1.09 11.65 2.10
N ILE A 187 2.20 11.47 2.80
CA ILE A 187 2.35 11.80 4.23
C ILE A 187 3.37 12.93 4.33
N TYR A 188 2.92 14.07 4.82
CA TYR A 188 3.72 15.27 5.02
C TYR A 188 4.14 15.34 6.49
N ILE A 189 5.44 15.34 6.75
CA ILE A 189 6.02 15.49 8.09
C ILE A 189 7.11 16.54 8.01
N LYS A 190 6.93 17.68 8.70
CA LYS A 190 7.79 18.87 8.53
C LYS A 190 7.91 19.22 7.03
N ASN A 191 9.12 19.24 6.48
CA ASN A 191 9.39 19.59 5.08
C ASN A 191 9.55 18.36 4.16
N ARG A 192 9.21 17.15 4.64
CA ARG A 192 9.40 15.90 3.89
C ARG A 192 8.08 15.30 3.42
N ILE A 193 8.07 14.81 2.20
CA ILE A 193 6.95 14.10 1.58
C ILE A 193 7.28 12.62 1.51
N ASN A 194 6.47 11.81 2.18
CA ASN A 194 6.55 10.36 2.19
C ASN A 194 5.35 9.76 1.49
N VAL A 195 5.44 8.50 1.08
CA VAL A 195 4.35 7.82 0.37
C VAL A 195 3.95 6.55 1.11
N LEU A 196 2.65 6.40 1.34
CA LEU A 196 2.00 5.18 1.80
C LEU A 196 1.20 4.58 0.65
N LYS A 197 1.37 3.28 0.40
CA LYS A 197 0.59 2.52 -0.58
C LYS A 197 -0.05 1.32 0.08
N ILE A 198 -1.35 1.17 -0.15
CA ILE A 198 -2.13 0.02 0.31
C ILE A 198 -2.66 -0.70 -0.93
N TYR A 199 -2.26 -1.95 -1.12
CA TYR A 199 -2.71 -2.82 -2.20
C TYR A 199 -3.75 -3.79 -1.66
N ILE A 200 -4.94 -3.74 -2.24
CA ILE A 200 -6.07 -4.60 -1.90
C ILE A 200 -6.55 -5.31 -3.17
N PRO A 201 -6.83 -6.62 -3.12
CA PRO A 201 -7.44 -7.34 -4.24
C PRO A 201 -8.72 -6.66 -4.74
N ASN A 202 -8.92 -6.56 -6.06
CA ASN A 202 -10.09 -5.92 -6.66
C ASN A 202 -11.41 -6.53 -6.15
N CYS A 203 -11.46 -7.85 -5.97
CA CYS A 203 -12.63 -8.55 -5.43
C CYS A 203 -13.05 -8.10 -4.02
N ILE A 204 -12.11 -7.55 -3.24
CA ILE A 204 -12.40 -6.97 -1.93
C ILE A 204 -12.81 -5.50 -2.08
N VAL A 205 -12.12 -4.75 -2.94
CA VAL A 205 -12.46 -3.34 -3.20
C VAL A 205 -13.87 -3.19 -3.77
N GLU A 206 -14.33 -4.15 -4.56
CA GLU A 206 -15.72 -4.21 -5.04
C GLU A 206 -16.75 -4.22 -3.90
N LYS A 207 -16.38 -4.75 -2.72
CA LYS A 207 -17.26 -4.76 -1.54
C LYS A 207 -17.37 -3.39 -0.87
N PHE A 208 -16.49 -2.43 -1.16
CA PHE A 208 -16.66 -1.06 -0.67
C PHE A 208 -17.84 -0.33 -1.30
N TYR A 209 -18.28 -0.76 -2.48
CA TYR A 209 -19.36 -0.10 -3.23
C TYR A 209 -20.74 -0.71 -3.01
N LYS A 210 -20.84 -1.81 -2.24
CA LYS A 210 -22.11 -2.48 -1.95
C LYS A 210 -22.72 -1.92 -0.67
#